data_AF-A0A957Y3D7-F1
#
_entry.id   AF-A0A957Y3D7-F1
#
_cell.length_a   1.000
_cell.length_b   1.000
_cell.length_c   1.000
_cell.angle_alpha   90.00
_cell.angle_beta   90.00
_cell.angle_gamma   90.00
#
_symmetry.space_group_name_H-M   'P 1'
#
loop_
_entity.id
_entity.type
_entity.pdbx_description
1 polymer ?
#
loop_
_entity_poly.entity_id
_entity_poly.type
_entity_poly.pdbx_seq_one_letter_code
_entity_poly.pdbx_strand_id
1 'polypeptide(L)'
;MIKRCVTFVAAVAVLLLALPATTAMAQSGGGWTVTRSTTQGGGASSAGAYLLRGSVGSAAGTVSGGGYTVRGGFWQPGLQAPLAVTLAGFTARQDGASILVEWQTVSEIDCTGFNLYRGTNDDWAGASLLAFVPSQAPGSAQGFEYNYRDAEVEPGPTYYYWLEDVDLGGQGTVHGPVTAALAGPTAVTMAVLTASAGETPVAPVWLLPAVLFAALAALPVVTYRQKRS
;
A
#
# COMPACT_ATOMS: atom_id res chain seq x y z
N MET A 1 84.34 20.24 50.27
CA MET A 1 83.21 20.66 49.40
C MET A 1 82.36 19.49 48.92
N ILE A 2 82.94 18.34 48.56
CA ILE A 2 82.24 17.14 48.05
C ILE A 2 81.18 16.57 49.01
N LYS A 3 81.46 16.52 50.33
CA LYS A 3 80.51 15.96 51.32
C LYS A 3 79.18 16.71 51.38
N ARG A 4 79.20 18.05 51.27
CA ARG A 4 77.99 18.89 51.29
C ARG A 4 77.13 18.72 50.02
N CYS A 5 77.78 18.41 48.90
CA CYS A 5 77.10 18.13 47.63
C CYS A 5 76.32 16.81 47.70
N VAL A 6 76.93 15.77 48.28
CA VAL A 6 76.26 14.46 48.48
C VAL A 6 75.08 14.57 49.44
N THR A 7 75.21 15.33 50.54
CA THR A 7 74.09 15.53 51.47
C THR A 7 72.96 16.34 50.84
N PHE A 8 73.28 17.33 50.02
CA PHE A 8 72.27 18.13 49.33
C PHE A 8 71.52 17.31 48.27
N VAL A 9 72.25 16.52 47.47
CA VAL A 9 71.63 15.62 46.47
C VAL A 9 70.79 14.55 47.16
N ALA A 10 71.23 13.99 48.28
CA ALA A 10 70.45 13.04 49.08
C ALA A 10 69.19 13.70 49.68
N ALA A 11 69.30 14.93 50.18
CA ALA A 11 68.16 15.66 50.72
C ALA A 11 67.12 16.00 49.64
N VAL A 12 67.56 16.38 48.44
CA VAL A 12 66.67 16.63 47.30
C VAL A 12 66.04 15.33 46.79
N ALA A 13 66.77 14.21 46.77
CA ALA A 13 66.22 12.91 46.40
C ALA A 13 65.16 12.43 47.41
N VAL A 14 65.40 12.61 48.71
CA VAL A 14 64.42 12.31 49.76
C VAL A 14 63.21 13.23 49.66
N LEU A 15 63.39 14.52 49.35
CA LEU A 15 62.29 15.47 49.16
C LEU A 15 61.45 15.12 47.92
N LEU A 16 62.07 14.70 46.81
CA LEU A 16 61.38 14.26 45.60
C LEU A 16 60.65 12.91 45.80
N LEU A 17 61.17 12.03 46.65
CA LEU A 17 60.51 10.79 47.07
C LEU A 17 59.38 11.02 48.09
N ALA A 18 59.39 12.15 48.80
CA ALA A 18 58.38 12.53 49.79
C ALA A 18 57.24 13.40 49.23
N LEU A 19 57.28 13.76 47.94
CA LEU A 19 56.13 14.39 47.29
C LEU A 19 55.05 13.32 47.10
N PRO A 20 53.83 13.51 47.67
CA PRO A 20 52.74 12.60 47.37
C PRO A 20 52.47 12.69 45.87
N ALA A 21 52.57 11.56 45.17
CA ALA A 21 52.02 11.46 43.83
C ALA A 21 50.52 11.69 43.96
N THR A 22 50.08 12.94 43.73
CA THR A 22 48.66 13.21 43.55
C THR A 22 48.29 12.46 42.30
N THR A 23 47.65 11.30 42.48
CA THR A 23 46.90 10.68 41.41
C THR A 23 45.93 11.75 40.92
N ALA A 24 46.20 12.30 39.73
CA ALA A 24 45.17 13.00 38.99
C ALA A 24 44.16 11.91 38.65
N MET A 25 43.19 11.72 39.54
CA MET A 25 42.02 10.96 39.22
C MET A 25 41.39 11.72 38.05
N ALA A 26 41.47 11.15 36.85
CA ALA A 26 40.49 11.48 35.83
C ALA A 26 39.15 11.37 36.56
N GLN A 27 38.37 12.45 36.54
CA GLN A 27 37.11 12.53 37.26
C GLN A 27 36.15 11.50 36.66
N SER A 28 36.28 10.22 37.05
CA SER A 28 35.22 9.25 36.87
C SER A 28 34.12 9.78 37.77
N GLY A 29 33.05 10.26 37.14
CA GLY A 29 31.93 10.92 37.80
C GLY A 29 31.69 10.29 39.17
N GLY A 30 31.77 11.12 40.21
CA GLY A 30 31.63 10.69 41.60
C GLY A 30 30.40 9.82 41.81
N GLY A 31 30.36 9.06 42.91
CA GLY A 31 29.36 8.04 43.27
C GLY A 31 27.89 8.46 43.17
N TRP A 32 27.44 8.71 41.96
CA TRP A 32 26.10 9.05 41.55
C TRP A 32 25.68 7.93 40.62
N THR A 33 25.03 6.93 41.20
CA THR A 33 24.16 6.07 40.42
C THR A 33 23.06 6.97 39.86
N VAL A 34 23.01 7.15 38.54
CA VAL A 34 21.81 7.71 37.91
C VAL A 34 20.75 6.61 37.94
N THR A 35 20.08 6.49 39.08
CA THR A 35 18.78 5.83 39.11
C THR A 35 17.83 6.73 38.31
N ARG A 36 17.20 6.16 37.28
CA ARG A 36 16.11 6.81 36.54
C ARG A 36 15.15 7.42 37.56
N SER A 37 15.12 8.74 37.64
CA SER A 37 14.06 9.45 38.35
C SER A 37 13.15 10.04 37.30
N THR A 38 11.91 9.57 37.27
CA THR A 38 10.83 10.34 36.65
C THR A 38 10.45 11.41 37.66
N THR A 39 10.52 12.69 37.30
CA THR A 39 9.72 13.70 38.01
C THR A 39 8.27 13.30 37.77
N GLN A 40 7.68 12.61 38.74
CA GLN A 40 6.30 12.13 38.66
C GLN A 40 5.37 13.34 38.78
N GLY A 41 5.19 14.07 37.68
CA GLY A 41 4.17 15.12 37.54
C GLY A 41 2.78 14.50 37.40
N GLY A 42 2.41 13.60 38.31
CA GLY A 42 1.15 12.88 38.24
C GLY A 42 -0.01 13.68 38.81
N GLY A 43 -1.10 13.83 38.04
CA GLY A 43 -2.37 14.35 38.53
C GLY A 43 -3.23 13.24 39.15
N ALA A 44 -4.07 13.60 40.12
CA ALA A 44 -5.11 12.72 40.63
C ALA A 44 -6.49 13.32 40.34
N SER A 45 -7.40 12.50 39.81
CA SER A 45 -8.81 12.86 39.60
C SER A 45 -9.68 11.93 40.44
N SER A 46 -10.63 12.48 41.19
CA SER A 46 -11.58 11.71 41.99
C SER A 46 -13.02 11.97 41.57
N ALA A 47 -13.83 10.92 41.58
CA ALA A 47 -15.27 10.99 41.37
C ALA A 47 -15.94 9.99 42.32
N GLY A 48 -16.65 10.48 43.34
CA GLY A 48 -17.24 9.64 44.38
C GLY A 48 -16.18 8.91 45.22
N ALA A 49 -16.38 7.61 45.45
CA ALA A 49 -15.45 6.77 46.22
C ALA A 49 -14.15 6.40 45.46
N TYR A 50 -13.99 6.85 44.22
CA TYR A 50 -12.89 6.44 43.35
C TYR A 50 -11.85 7.54 43.22
N LEU A 51 -10.59 7.13 43.28
CA LEU A 51 -9.42 7.99 43.10
C LEU A 51 -8.52 7.40 42.02
N LEU A 52 -8.35 8.14 40.92
CA LEU A 52 -7.46 7.79 39.83
C LEU A 52 -6.17 8.61 39.96
N ARG A 53 -5.02 7.95 40.09
CA ARG A 53 -3.69 8.59 40.06
C ARG A 53 -3.01 8.27 38.74
N GLY A 54 -2.68 9.29 37.96
CA GLY A 54 -1.84 9.16 36.77
C GLY A 54 -0.40 9.59 37.05
N SER A 55 0.56 9.15 36.24
CA SER A 55 1.93 9.67 36.22
C SER A 55 2.31 10.06 34.80
N VAL A 56 2.96 11.20 34.59
CA VAL A 56 3.51 11.52 33.25
C VAL A 56 4.62 10.53 32.91
N GLY A 57 4.56 9.94 31.72
CA GLY A 57 5.60 9.03 31.22
C GLY A 57 5.36 7.53 31.46
N SER A 58 4.14 7.10 31.82
CA SER A 58 3.81 5.67 31.88
C SER A 58 3.49 5.12 30.48
N ALA A 59 3.97 3.89 30.20
CA ALA A 59 3.61 3.15 28.99
C ALA A 59 2.09 2.94 28.89
N ALA A 60 1.57 2.82 27.67
CA ALA A 60 0.14 2.59 27.43
C ALA A 60 -0.31 1.28 28.09
N GLY A 61 -1.43 1.32 28.82
CA GLY A 61 -1.97 0.16 29.50
C GLY A 61 -3.45 0.32 29.86
N THR A 62 -4.12 -0.81 29.99
CA THR A 62 -5.50 -0.90 30.47
C THR A 62 -5.51 -1.51 31.86
N VAL A 63 -6.10 -0.82 32.82
CA VAL A 63 -6.37 -1.35 34.17
C VAL A 63 -7.86 -1.59 34.29
N SER A 64 -8.26 -2.80 34.71
CA SER A 64 -9.67 -3.18 34.86
C SER A 64 -9.97 -3.71 36.27
N GLY A 65 -11.13 -3.35 36.81
CA GLY A 65 -11.62 -3.87 38.09
C GLY A 65 -13.09 -3.51 38.34
N GLY A 66 -13.87 -4.46 38.87
CA GLY A 66 -15.25 -4.22 39.31
C GLY A 66 -16.22 -3.72 38.22
N GLY A 67 -16.05 -4.16 36.97
CA GLY A 67 -16.87 -3.73 35.82
C GLY A 67 -16.37 -2.48 35.09
N TYR A 68 -15.29 -1.86 35.56
CA TYR A 68 -14.72 -0.66 34.95
C TYR A 68 -13.38 -0.94 34.27
N THR A 69 -13.11 -0.20 33.20
CA THR A 69 -11.82 -0.18 32.49
C THR A 69 -11.31 1.25 32.40
N VAL A 70 -10.05 1.46 32.80
CA VAL A 70 -9.35 2.73 32.65
C VAL A 70 -8.18 2.50 31.70
N ARG A 71 -8.16 3.24 30.60
CA ARG A 71 -7.05 3.24 29.63
C ARG A 71 -6.21 4.49 29.88
N GLY A 72 -4.92 4.31 30.17
CA GLY A 72 -3.99 5.39 30.48
C GLY A 72 -2.61 5.20 29.86
N GLY A 73 -1.80 6.26 29.82
CA GLY A 73 -0.44 6.27 29.26
C GLY A 73 -0.20 7.42 28.29
N PHE A 74 1.03 7.50 27.75
CA PHE A 74 1.39 8.47 26.71
C PHE A 74 0.85 8.00 25.35
N TRP A 75 -0.27 8.58 24.92
CA TRP A 75 -0.80 8.39 23.57
C TRP A 75 -0.07 9.36 22.64
N GLN A 76 1.00 8.91 21.98
CA GLN A 76 1.42 9.61 20.76
C GLN A 76 0.37 9.30 19.69
N PRO A 77 -0.31 10.30 19.11
CA PRO A 77 -1.03 10.08 17.88
C PRO A 77 0.01 9.72 16.82
N GLY A 78 0.17 8.43 16.53
CA GLY A 78 1.04 7.93 15.47
C GLY A 78 2.28 7.11 15.87
N LEU A 79 2.51 6.75 17.14
CA LEU A 79 3.44 5.64 17.41
C LEU A 79 2.68 4.31 17.39
N GLN A 80 2.46 3.80 16.18
CA GLN A 80 2.51 2.35 15.98
C GLN A 80 3.87 1.86 16.47
N ALA A 81 3.99 0.57 16.83
CA ALA A 81 5.28 -0.05 17.08
C ALA A 81 6.30 0.37 15.98
N PRO A 82 7.61 0.47 16.29
CA PRO A 82 8.59 0.74 15.24
C PRO A 82 8.32 -0.21 14.07
N LEU A 83 8.03 0.35 12.90
CA LEU A 83 7.73 -0.42 11.70
C LEU A 83 8.94 -1.30 11.42
N ALA A 84 8.76 -2.62 11.29
CA ALA A 84 9.83 -3.48 10.83
C ALA A 84 10.26 -3.09 9.41
N VAL A 85 9.32 -2.55 8.63
CA VAL A 85 9.57 -2.09 7.27
C VAL A 85 9.14 -0.65 7.05
N THR A 86 10.02 0.14 6.43
CA THR A 86 9.63 1.42 5.81
C THR A 86 9.44 1.18 4.32
N LEU A 87 8.22 1.41 3.78
CA LEU A 87 7.95 1.25 2.35
C LEU A 87 8.38 2.49 1.55
N ALA A 88 9.05 2.26 0.43
CA ALA A 88 9.31 3.27 -0.60
C ALA A 88 8.14 3.39 -1.57
N GLY A 89 7.42 2.28 -1.81
CA GLY A 89 6.24 2.25 -2.66
C GLY A 89 5.46 0.95 -2.50
N PHE A 90 4.15 1.03 -2.73
CA PHE A 90 3.25 -0.11 -2.84
C PHE A 90 2.22 0.22 -3.90
N THR A 91 2.10 -0.63 -4.92
CA THR A 91 1.23 -0.39 -6.07
C THR A 91 0.62 -1.69 -6.57
N ALA A 92 -0.55 -1.60 -7.18
CA ALA A 92 -1.16 -2.68 -7.94
C ALA A 92 -1.60 -2.13 -9.30
N ARG A 93 -1.32 -2.87 -10.37
CA ARG A 93 -1.72 -2.47 -11.73
C ARG A 93 -2.05 -3.69 -12.58
N GLN A 94 -2.90 -3.48 -13.58
CA GLN A 94 -3.15 -4.51 -14.58
C GLN A 94 -1.86 -4.81 -15.36
N ASP A 95 -1.58 -6.10 -15.55
CA ASP A 95 -0.55 -6.64 -16.41
C ASP A 95 -1.13 -7.82 -17.21
N GLY A 96 -1.47 -7.56 -18.48
CA GLY A 96 -2.17 -8.53 -19.33
C GLY A 96 -3.53 -8.95 -18.75
N ALA A 97 -3.69 -10.25 -18.49
CA ALA A 97 -4.88 -10.87 -17.89
C ALA A 97 -4.75 -11.08 -16.36
N SER A 98 -3.82 -10.38 -15.73
CA SER A 98 -3.50 -10.49 -14.30
C SER A 98 -3.34 -9.10 -13.68
N ILE A 99 -3.26 -9.05 -12.35
CA ILE A 99 -2.83 -7.85 -11.63
C ILE A 99 -1.42 -8.10 -11.10
N LEU A 100 -0.50 -7.20 -11.42
CA LEU A 100 0.84 -7.17 -10.86
C LEU A 100 0.83 -6.24 -9.64
N VAL A 101 1.17 -6.80 -8.49
CA VAL A 101 1.34 -6.09 -7.23
C VAL A 101 2.82 -5.93 -6.97
N GLU A 102 3.28 -4.70 -6.76
CA GLU A 102 4.70 -4.35 -6.61
C GLU A 102 4.88 -3.54 -5.34
N TRP A 103 5.87 -3.90 -4.53
CA TRP A 103 6.29 -3.11 -3.37
C TRP A 103 7.80 -3.01 -3.29
N GLN A 104 8.24 -1.89 -2.72
CA GLN A 104 9.63 -1.59 -2.48
C GLN A 104 9.82 -1.15 -1.05
N THR A 105 10.85 -1.65 -0.40
CA THR A 105 11.23 -1.26 0.95
C THR A 105 12.41 -0.29 0.90
N VAL A 106 12.52 0.56 1.92
CA VAL A 106 13.69 1.41 2.20
C VAL A 106 14.61 0.70 3.19
N SER A 107 14.04 -0.02 4.15
CA SER A 107 14.74 -0.83 5.15
C SER A 107 13.85 -1.97 5.63
N GLU A 108 14.46 -3.09 6.03
CA GLU A 108 13.79 -4.30 6.52
C GLU A 108 14.40 -4.77 7.85
N ILE A 109 14.51 -3.83 8.79
CA ILE A 109 15.08 -4.10 10.12
C ILE A 109 14.08 -4.98 10.87
N ASP A 110 14.57 -6.14 11.29
CA ASP A 110 13.78 -7.16 11.97
C ASP A 110 12.54 -7.65 11.20
N CYS A 111 12.57 -7.68 9.85
CA CYS A 111 11.49 -8.22 9.03
C CYS A 111 11.72 -9.70 8.64
N THR A 112 10.72 -10.55 8.87
CA THR A 112 10.69 -11.95 8.42
C THR A 112 10.20 -12.08 6.97
N GLY A 113 9.25 -11.23 6.59
CA GLY A 113 8.65 -11.20 5.25
C GLY A 113 7.31 -10.49 5.22
N PHE A 114 6.56 -10.73 4.15
CA PHE A 114 5.35 -10.00 3.81
C PHE A 114 4.19 -10.96 3.56
N ASN A 115 3.07 -10.74 4.24
CA ASN A 115 1.80 -11.34 3.85
C ASN A 115 1.08 -10.40 2.88
N LEU A 116 0.74 -10.90 1.69
CA LEU A 116 -0.06 -10.17 0.72
C LEU A 116 -1.51 -10.62 0.80
N TYR A 117 -2.42 -9.67 0.98
CA TYR A 117 -3.86 -9.91 1.10
C TYR A 117 -4.63 -9.26 -0.04
N ARG A 118 -5.81 -9.82 -0.34
CA ARG A 118 -6.75 -9.31 -1.33
C ARG A 118 -8.20 -9.30 -0.82
N GLY A 119 -8.94 -8.24 -1.14
CA GLY A 119 -10.38 -8.11 -0.94
C GLY A 119 -11.10 -7.61 -2.19
N THR A 120 -12.42 -7.76 -2.22
CA THR A 120 -13.30 -7.22 -3.28
C THR A 120 -13.99 -5.91 -2.88
N ASN A 121 -13.71 -5.44 -1.67
CA ASN A 121 -14.13 -4.18 -1.09
C ASN A 121 -13.00 -3.65 -0.18
N ASP A 122 -13.15 -2.43 0.31
CA ASP A 122 -12.23 -1.83 1.28
C ASP A 122 -12.54 -2.31 2.72
N ASP A 123 -12.48 -3.63 2.92
CA ASP A 123 -12.64 -4.25 4.25
C ASP A 123 -11.49 -5.22 4.54
N TRP A 124 -10.53 -4.74 5.34
CA TRP A 124 -9.40 -5.55 5.81
C TRP A 124 -9.85 -6.80 6.56
N ALA A 125 -10.94 -6.75 7.33
CA ALA A 125 -11.39 -7.90 8.11
C ALA A 125 -11.89 -9.05 7.23
N GLY A 126 -12.32 -8.75 6.01
CA GLY A 126 -12.72 -9.71 4.99
C GLY A 126 -11.62 -10.09 3.99
N ALA A 127 -10.40 -9.54 4.13
CA ALA A 127 -9.33 -9.78 3.18
C ALA A 127 -8.79 -11.21 3.29
N SER A 128 -8.52 -11.84 2.14
CA SER A 128 -7.98 -13.19 2.03
C SER A 128 -6.48 -13.15 1.75
N LEU A 129 -5.71 -14.00 2.44
CA LEU A 129 -4.27 -14.16 2.20
C LEU A 129 -4.05 -14.77 0.81
N LEU A 130 -3.26 -14.08 -0.02
CA LEU A 130 -2.82 -14.59 -1.32
C LEU A 130 -1.50 -15.35 -1.21
N ALA A 131 -0.51 -14.75 -0.54
CA ALA A 131 0.82 -15.31 -0.46
C ALA A 131 1.60 -14.75 0.73
N PHE A 132 2.56 -15.53 1.20
CA PHE A 132 3.66 -15.04 2.02
C PHE A 132 4.93 -14.97 1.16
N VAL A 133 5.59 -13.81 1.18
CA VAL A 133 6.85 -13.56 0.47
C VAL A 133 7.95 -13.28 1.50
N PRO A 134 8.97 -14.14 1.62
CA PRO A 134 10.03 -13.92 2.60
C PRO A 134 10.84 -12.67 2.27
N SER A 135 11.31 -11.98 3.31
CA SER A 135 12.25 -10.86 3.14
C SER A 135 13.53 -11.36 2.48
N GLN A 136 14.05 -10.60 1.52
CA GLN A 136 15.34 -10.87 0.87
C GLN A 136 16.53 -10.50 1.75
N ALA A 137 16.33 -9.65 2.76
CA ALA A 137 17.36 -9.35 3.75
C ALA A 137 16.78 -9.16 5.15
N PRO A 138 16.42 -10.27 5.83
CA PRO A 138 15.90 -10.22 7.18
C PRO A 138 16.87 -9.51 8.13
N GLY A 139 16.42 -8.45 8.80
CA GLY A 139 17.25 -7.70 9.74
C GLY A 139 18.15 -6.64 9.12
N SER A 140 18.04 -6.38 7.81
CA SER A 140 18.92 -5.44 7.10
C SER A 140 18.34 -4.02 7.07
N ALA A 141 19.22 -3.02 7.17
CA ALA A 141 18.86 -1.62 6.93
C ALA A 141 18.74 -1.28 5.42
N GLN A 142 18.96 -2.25 4.52
CA GLN A 142 18.79 -2.08 3.08
C GLN A 142 17.40 -2.53 2.64
N GLY A 143 16.84 -1.82 1.67
CA GLY A 143 15.58 -2.15 1.04
C GLY A 143 15.70 -2.98 -0.23
N PHE A 144 14.60 -3.59 -0.64
CA PHE A 144 14.48 -4.51 -1.78
C PHE A 144 13.18 -4.26 -2.55
N GLU A 145 13.16 -4.73 -3.78
CA GLU A 145 11.98 -4.72 -4.64
C GLU A 145 11.38 -6.12 -4.72
N TYR A 146 10.05 -6.16 -4.68
CA TYR A 146 9.26 -7.38 -4.70
C TYR A 146 8.08 -7.21 -5.64
N ASN A 147 7.62 -8.33 -6.17
CA ASN A 147 6.41 -8.38 -6.98
C ASN A 147 5.65 -9.68 -6.75
N TYR A 148 4.35 -9.62 -6.97
CA TYR A 148 3.45 -10.76 -6.98
C TYR A 148 2.45 -10.62 -8.13
N ARG A 149 2.29 -11.71 -8.89
CA ARG A 149 1.35 -11.77 -10.00
C ARG A 149 0.07 -12.49 -9.56
N ASP A 150 -1.00 -11.72 -9.40
CA ASP A 150 -2.34 -12.25 -9.14
C ASP A 150 -3.03 -12.60 -10.45
N ALA A 151 -3.08 -13.90 -10.76
CA ALA A 151 -3.70 -14.43 -11.99
C ALA A 151 -5.16 -14.88 -11.77
N GLU A 152 -5.63 -14.91 -10.53
CA GLU A 152 -6.98 -15.38 -10.17
C GLU A 152 -7.94 -14.19 -10.03
N VAL A 153 -7.98 -13.35 -11.07
CA VAL A 153 -8.77 -12.11 -11.12
C VAL A 153 -9.70 -12.11 -12.32
N GLU A 154 -10.91 -11.60 -12.11
CA GLU A 154 -11.91 -11.48 -13.17
C GLU A 154 -12.01 -10.02 -13.67
N PRO A 155 -12.34 -9.78 -14.95
CA PRO A 155 -12.58 -8.43 -15.43
C PRO A 155 -13.86 -7.81 -14.87
N GLY A 156 -13.81 -6.53 -14.52
CA GLY A 156 -14.96 -5.76 -14.01
C GLY A 156 -14.86 -5.37 -12.53
N PRO A 157 -14.65 -6.31 -11.59
CA PRO A 157 -14.41 -5.98 -10.19
C PRO A 157 -13.14 -5.12 -9.97
N THR A 158 -13.20 -4.27 -8.95
CA THR A 158 -12.00 -3.63 -8.39
C THR A 158 -11.54 -4.44 -7.19
N TYR A 159 -10.29 -4.86 -7.21
CA TYR A 159 -9.64 -5.56 -6.11
C TYR A 159 -8.86 -4.58 -5.25
N TYR A 160 -8.80 -4.88 -3.96
CA TYR A 160 -8.10 -4.13 -2.93
C TYR A 160 -6.98 -5.01 -2.38
N TYR A 161 -5.77 -4.48 -2.32
CA TYR A 161 -4.58 -5.21 -1.88
C TYR A 161 -3.97 -4.55 -0.66
N TRP A 162 -3.63 -5.37 0.32
CA TRP A 162 -2.90 -4.94 1.52
C TRP A 162 -1.63 -5.75 1.65
N LEU A 163 -0.60 -5.11 2.17
CA LEU A 163 0.67 -5.74 2.48
C LEU A 163 0.88 -5.67 3.97
N GLU A 164 1.04 -6.82 4.63
CA GLU A 164 1.42 -6.88 6.04
C GLU A 164 2.90 -7.26 6.16
N ASP A 165 3.74 -6.40 6.72
CA ASP A 165 5.10 -6.75 7.09
C ASP A 165 5.11 -7.46 8.45
N VAL A 166 5.77 -8.61 8.52
CA VAL A 166 5.86 -9.44 9.72
C VAL A 166 7.25 -9.27 10.33
N ASP A 167 7.31 -8.84 11.59
CA ASP A 167 8.58 -8.71 12.31
C ASP A 167 9.14 -10.06 12.80
N LEU A 168 10.35 -10.08 13.36
CA LEU A 168 10.97 -11.29 13.93
C LEU A 168 10.24 -11.82 15.18
N GLY A 169 9.40 -11.00 15.82
CA GLY A 169 8.52 -11.37 16.93
C GLY A 169 7.15 -11.87 16.49
N GLY A 170 6.87 -11.91 15.19
CA GLY A 170 5.59 -12.29 14.60
C GLY A 170 4.49 -11.23 14.71
N GLN A 171 4.82 -9.98 15.04
CA GLN A 171 3.87 -8.86 14.95
C GLN A 171 3.80 -8.35 13.51
N GLY A 172 2.59 -8.09 13.05
CA GLY A 172 2.33 -7.56 11.71
C GLY A 172 2.03 -6.07 11.74
N THR A 173 2.54 -5.31 10.77
CA THR A 173 2.00 -3.98 10.43
C THR A 173 1.39 -4.01 9.04
N VAL A 174 0.20 -3.42 8.87
CA VAL A 174 -0.55 -3.48 7.61
C VAL A 174 -0.42 -2.16 6.86
N HIS A 175 -0.19 -2.27 5.55
CA HIS A 175 -0.08 -1.17 4.59
C HIS A 175 -1.15 -1.29 3.49
N GLY A 176 -1.59 -0.14 2.97
CA GLY A 176 -2.60 -0.06 1.92
C GLY A 176 -3.96 0.45 2.42
N PRO A 177 -5.06 0.17 1.70
CA PRO A 177 -5.08 -0.61 0.46
C PRO A 177 -4.48 0.13 -0.73
N VAL A 178 -4.04 -0.64 -1.72
CA VAL A 178 -3.91 -0.19 -3.12
C VAL A 178 -4.94 -0.91 -3.96
N THR A 179 -5.43 -0.28 -5.03
CA THR A 179 -6.52 -0.83 -5.84
C THR A 179 -6.09 -1.07 -7.28
N ALA A 180 -6.65 -2.12 -7.88
CA ALA A 180 -6.50 -2.40 -9.30
C ALA A 180 -7.75 -3.12 -9.82
N ALA A 181 -8.08 -2.91 -11.09
CA ALA A 181 -9.15 -3.60 -11.78
C ALA A 181 -8.64 -4.14 -13.11
N LEU A 182 -9.09 -5.33 -13.49
CA LEU A 182 -8.81 -5.88 -14.80
C LEU A 182 -9.82 -5.32 -15.81
N ALA A 183 -9.32 -4.61 -16.82
CA ALA A 183 -10.17 -4.12 -17.89
C ALA A 183 -10.78 -5.31 -18.66
N GLY A 184 -12.10 -5.30 -18.82
CA GLY A 184 -12.80 -6.26 -19.66
C GLY A 184 -12.40 -6.14 -21.13
N PRO A 185 -12.51 -7.22 -21.92
CA PRO A 185 -12.31 -7.13 -23.36
C PRO A 185 -13.28 -6.09 -23.92
N THR A 186 -12.75 -5.05 -24.58
CA THR A 186 -13.56 -4.06 -25.29
C THR A 186 -14.12 -4.69 -26.56
N ALA A 187 -15.13 -5.54 -26.44
CA ALA A 187 -15.84 -6.08 -27.58
C ALA A 187 -16.81 -5.00 -28.09
N VAL A 188 -16.44 -4.36 -29.21
CA VAL A 188 -17.40 -3.57 -30.00
C VAL A 188 -18.30 -4.58 -30.71
N THR A 189 -19.47 -4.86 -30.15
CA THR A 189 -20.51 -5.58 -30.88
C THR A 189 -21.08 -4.63 -31.93
N MET A 190 -20.73 -4.86 -33.20
CA MET A 190 -21.44 -4.24 -34.30
C MET A 190 -22.90 -4.67 -34.19
N ALA A 191 -23.80 -3.74 -33.86
CA ALA A 191 -25.22 -3.95 -34.06
C ALA A 191 -25.40 -4.34 -35.53
N VAL A 192 -25.93 -5.55 -35.77
CA VAL A 192 -26.21 -6.01 -37.13
C VAL A 192 -27.15 -5.00 -37.77
N LEU A 193 -26.63 -4.24 -38.74
CA LEU A 193 -27.43 -3.44 -39.65
C LEU A 193 -28.14 -4.44 -40.56
N THR A 194 -29.35 -4.83 -40.18
CA THR A 194 -30.23 -5.55 -41.09
C THR A 194 -30.63 -4.60 -42.22
N ALA A 195 -29.96 -4.72 -43.36
CA ALA A 195 -30.43 -4.12 -44.59
C ALA A 195 -31.71 -4.84 -44.99
N SER A 196 -32.86 -4.20 -44.79
CA SER A 196 -34.08 -4.55 -45.51
C SER A 196 -33.83 -4.19 -46.97
N ALA A 197 -33.84 -5.20 -47.85
CA ALA A 197 -33.99 -4.92 -49.27
C ALA A 197 -35.33 -4.21 -49.42
N GLY A 198 -35.29 -2.91 -49.74
CA GLY A 198 -36.49 -2.18 -50.11
C GLY A 198 -37.15 -2.93 -51.25
N GLU A 199 -38.40 -3.33 -51.06
CA GLU A 199 -39.20 -3.91 -52.12
C GLU A 199 -39.14 -2.94 -53.31
N THR A 200 -38.54 -3.37 -54.41
CA THR A 200 -38.68 -2.61 -55.66
C THR A 200 -40.17 -2.62 -55.98
N PRO A 201 -40.84 -1.46 -56.15
CA PRO A 201 -42.25 -1.43 -56.50
C PRO A 201 -42.42 -2.12 -57.85
N VAL A 202 -42.85 -3.38 -57.84
CA VAL A 202 -43.29 -4.08 -59.03
C VAL A 202 -44.62 -3.45 -59.43
N ALA A 203 -44.60 -2.71 -60.54
CA ALA A 203 -45.80 -2.13 -61.11
C ALA A 203 -46.87 -3.24 -61.29
N PRO A 204 -48.14 -2.99 -60.94
CA PRO A 204 -49.19 -4.00 -61.04
C PRO A 204 -49.32 -4.48 -62.49
N VAL A 205 -49.21 -5.79 -62.68
CA VAL A 205 -49.21 -6.52 -63.98
C VAL A 205 -50.45 -6.19 -64.84
N TRP A 206 -51.53 -5.71 -64.22
CA TRP A 206 -52.76 -5.26 -64.88
C TRP A 206 -52.59 -3.98 -65.73
N LEU A 207 -51.44 -3.30 -65.69
CA LEU A 207 -51.14 -2.17 -66.58
C LEU A 207 -50.63 -2.60 -67.99
N LEU A 208 -50.29 -3.87 -68.20
CA LEU A 208 -49.75 -4.36 -69.48
C LEU A 208 -50.70 -4.31 -70.69
N PRO A 209 -52.04 -4.50 -70.58
CA PRO A 209 -52.92 -4.46 -71.75
C PRO A 209 -53.08 -3.06 -72.37
N ALA A 210 -52.90 -1.99 -71.58
CA ALA A 210 -53.11 -0.62 -72.05
C ALA A 210 -52.01 -0.14 -73.01
N VAL A 211 -50.78 -0.66 -72.88
CA VAL A 211 -49.64 -0.26 -73.72
C VAL A 211 -49.66 -0.99 -75.08
N LEU A 212 -50.27 -2.17 -75.18
CA LEU A 212 -50.35 -2.93 -76.43
C LEU A 212 -51.40 -2.37 -77.42
N PHE A 213 -52.48 -1.74 -76.94
CA PHE A 213 -53.50 -1.15 -77.81
C PHE A 213 -53.09 0.19 -78.44
N ALA A 214 -52.15 0.92 -77.84
CA ALA A 214 -51.66 2.19 -78.40
C ALA A 214 -50.69 2.01 -79.60
N ALA A 215 -50.07 0.84 -79.77
CA ALA A 215 -49.10 0.59 -80.83
C ALA A 215 -49.71 0.08 -82.15
N LEU A 216 -50.96 -0.42 -82.15
CA LEU A 216 -51.59 -0.98 -83.35
C LEU A 216 -52.41 0.03 -84.18
N ALA A 217 -52.63 1.24 -83.68
CA ALA A 217 -53.41 2.28 -84.36
C ALA A 217 -52.59 3.16 -85.34
N ALA A 218 -51.28 2.89 -85.50
CA ALA A 218 -50.37 3.75 -86.28
C ALA A 218 -49.92 3.17 -87.64
N LEU A 219 -50.54 2.08 -88.14
CA LEU A 219 -50.23 1.58 -89.49
C LEU A 219 -51.10 2.30 -90.54
N PRO A 220 -50.51 2.94 -91.56
CA PRO A 220 -51.28 3.65 -92.58
C PRO A 220 -52.04 2.68 -93.49
N VAL A 221 -53.33 2.92 -93.66
CA VAL A 221 -54.18 2.24 -94.65
C VAL A 221 -53.73 2.64 -96.06
N VAL A 222 -53.10 1.70 -96.77
CA VAL A 222 -52.83 1.83 -98.21
C VAL A 222 -54.14 1.59 -98.95
N THR A 223 -54.77 2.66 -99.47
CA THR A 223 -55.95 2.53 -100.33
C THR A 223 -55.53 2.27 -101.78
N TYR A 224 -55.90 1.11 -102.30
CA TYR A 224 -55.71 0.73 -103.70
C TYR A 224 -56.86 1.29 -104.55
N ARG A 225 -56.56 2.22 -105.47
CA ARG A 225 -57.55 2.87 -106.36
C ARG A 225 -57.56 2.18 -107.73
N GLN A 226 -58.55 1.34 -107.99
CA GLN A 226 -58.77 0.79 -109.33
C GLN A 226 -59.36 1.84 -110.27
N LYS A 227 -58.67 2.07 -111.41
CA LYS A 227 -59.14 2.90 -112.51
C LYS A 227 -59.99 2.02 -113.45
N ARG A 228 -61.28 2.36 -113.59
CA ARG A 228 -62.14 1.81 -114.64
C ARG A 228 -62.07 2.71 -115.88
N SER A 229 -61.72 2.13 -117.02
CA SER A 229 -62.19 2.48 -118.36
C SER A 229 -61.93 1.28 -119.27
#